data_AF-A0A7C5T943-F1
#
_entry.id   AF-A0A7C5T943-F1
#
_cell.length_a   1.000
_cell.length_b   1.000
_cell.length_c   1.000
_cell.angle_alpha   90.00
_cell.angle_beta   90.00
_cell.angle_gamma   90.00
#
_symmetry.space_group_name_H-M   'P 1'
#
loop_
_entity.id
_entity.type
_entity.pdbx_description
1 polymer ?
#
loop_
_entity_poly.entity_id
_entity_poly.type
_entity_poly.pdbx_seq_one_letter_code
_entity_poly.pdbx_strand_id
1 'polypeptide(L)' 'MTKYKCGRCGYVFDLEEMVKTYGRQVRCPKCTYEVIYKVARTYRIVRAI' A
#
# COMPACT_ATOMS: atom_id res chain seq x y z
N MET A 1 -6.95 4.96 -7.38
CA MET A 1 -6.10 3.79 -7.06
C MET A 1 -5.46 4.01 -5.70
N THR A 2 -5.76 3.13 -4.74
CA THR A 2 -5.13 3.18 -3.42
C THR A 2 -3.84 2.38 -3.50
N LYS A 3 -2.71 3.09 -3.48
CA LYS A 3 -1.40 2.44 -3.49
C LYS A 3 -0.97 2.07 -2.08
N TYR A 4 -0.42 0.87 -1.93
CA TYR A 4 0.13 0.34 -0.69
C TYR A 4 1.65 0.27 -0.79
N LYS A 5 2.36 0.55 0.29
CA LYS A 5 3.82 0.49 0.37
C LYS A 5 4.25 -0.44 1.48
N CYS A 6 5.08 -1.44 1.16
CA CYS A 6 5.66 -2.30 2.18
C CYS A 6 6.63 -1.52 3.08
N GLY A 7 6.53 -1.71 4.40
CA GLY A 7 7.42 -1.05 5.35
C GLY A 7 8.89 -1.48 5.29
N ARG A 8 9.16 -2.72 4.84
CA ARG A 8 10.51 -3.29 4.78
C ARG A 8 11.23 -3.07 3.44
N CYS A 9 10.66 -3.52 2.33
CA CYS A 9 11.28 -3.40 1.01
C CYS A 9 10.91 -2.13 0.24
N GLY A 10 9.95 -1.35 0.73
CA GLY A 10 9.49 -0.12 0.07
C GLY A 10 8.71 -0.33 -1.23
N TYR A 11 8.42 -1.57 -1.62
CA TYR A 11 7.67 -1.88 -2.84
C TYR A 11 6.27 -1.30 -2.77
N VAL A 12 5.87 -0.62 -3.86
CA VAL A 12 4.56 0.01 -4.01
C VAL A 12 3.72 -0.86 -4.94
N PHE A 13 2.55 -1.28 -4.47
CA PHE A 13 1.65 -2.18 -5.18
C PHE A 13 0.19 -1.81 -4.91
N ASP A 14 -0.70 -2.29 -5.77
CA ASP A 14 -2.14 -2.05 -5.65
C ASP A 14 -2.84 -3.16 -4.86
N LEU A 15 -4.06 -2.88 -4.36
CA LEU A 15 -4.82 -3.85 -3.56
C LEU A 15 -5.12 -5.14 -4.35
N GLU A 16 -5.34 -5.02 -5.65
CA GLU A 16 -5.60 -6.16 -6.55
C GLU A 16 -4.40 -7.11 -6.65
N GLU A 17 -3.18 -6.58 -6.75
CA GLU A 17 -1.96 -7.39 -6.75
C GLU A 17 -1.78 -8.13 -5.43
N MET A 18 -2.13 -7.48 -4.32
CA MET A 18 -2.09 -8.04 -2.98
C MET A 18 -3.04 -9.24 -2.84
N VAL A 19 -4.30 -9.06 -3.27
CA VAL A 19 -5.34 -10.09 -3.21
C VAL A 19 -5.02 -11.25 -4.16
N LYS A 20 -4.46 -10.97 -5.33
CA LYS A 20 -4.06 -12.02 -6.28
C LYS A 20 -2.94 -12.91 -5.75
N THR A 21 -2.03 -12.35 -4.96
CA THR A 21 -0.82 -13.07 -4.50
C THR A 21 -1.07 -13.86 -3.20
N TYR A 22 -1.86 -13.33 -2.27
CA TYR A 22 -2.08 -13.95 -0.95
C TYR A 22 -3.55 -14.04 -0.51
N GLY A 23 -4.50 -13.79 -1.42
CA GLY A 23 -5.93 -13.83 -1.13
C GLY A 23 -6.34 -12.76 -0.12
N ARG A 24 -6.79 -13.19 1.07
CA ARG A 24 -7.19 -12.29 2.17
C ARG A 24 -6.03 -11.86 3.09
N GLN A 25 -4.83 -12.42 2.92
CA GLN A 25 -3.71 -12.12 3.81
C GLN A 25 -3.00 -10.83 3.40
N VAL A 26 -2.78 -9.96 4.38
CA VAL A 26 -2.15 -8.66 4.17
C VAL A 26 -0.62 -8.82 4.20
N ARG A 27 -0.03 -9.19 3.05
CA ARG A 27 1.42 -9.46 2.92
C ARG A 27 2.00 -8.82 1.68
N CYS A 28 3.26 -8.37 1.79
CA CYS A 28 3.98 -7.82 0.66
C CYS A 28 4.31 -8.92 -0.37
N PRO A 29 3.95 -8.77 -1.65
CA PRO A 29 4.21 -9.76 -2.71
C PRO A 29 5.69 -10.10 -2.92
N LYS A 30 6.62 -9.22 -2.53
CA LYS A 30 8.06 -9.43 -2.71
C LYS A 30 8.78 -10.04 -1.52
N CYS A 31 8.40 -9.68 -0.31
CA CYS A 31 9.19 -10.01 0.89
C CYS A 31 8.35 -10.64 2.00
N THR A 32 7.09 -11.00 1.72
CA THR A 32 6.13 -11.63 2.65
C THR A 32 5.85 -10.84 3.92
N TYR A 33 6.36 -9.61 4.03
CA TYR A 33 6.24 -8.79 5.22
C TYR A 33 4.80 -8.31 5.43
N GLU A 34 4.35 -8.32 6.69
CA GLU A 34 2.95 -8.10 7.06
C GLU A 34 2.62 -6.61 7.28
N VAL A 35 3.64 -5.78 7.52
CA VAL A 35 3.44 -4.34 7.76
C VAL A 35 3.46 -3.56 6.45
N ILE A 36 2.31 -3.01 6.08
CA ILE A 36 2.07 -2.27 4.84
C ILE A 36 1.41 -0.92 5.17
N TYR A 37 1.92 0.15 4.56
CA TYR A 37 1.42 1.51 4.71
C TYR A 37 0.55 1.91 3.53
N LYS A 38 -0.53 2.66 3.78
CA LYS A 38 -1.35 3.26 2.73
C LYS A 38 -0.68 4.55 2.25
N VAL A 39 -0.42 4.67 0.95
CA VAL A 39 0.19 5.86 0.37
C VAL A 39 -0.86 6.99 0.34
N ALA A 40 -0.48 8.14 0.88
CA ALA A 40 -1.33 9.33 0.90
C ALA A 40 -1.57 9.87 -0.52
N ARG A 41 -2.67 10.61 -0.68
CA ARG A 41 -2.95 11.31 -1.95
C ARG A 41 -1.90 12.39 -2.19
N THR A 42 -1.57 12.63 -3.46
CA THR A 42 -0.52 13.56 -3.88
C THR A 42 -0.74 14.99 -3.39
N TYR A 43 -1.99 15.44 -3.32
CA TYR A 43 -2.34 16.76 -2.80
C TYR A 43 -3.67 16.73 -2.05
N ARG A 44 -3.80 17.62 -1.06
CA ARG A 44 -5.04 17.93 -0.37
C ARG A 44 -5.16 19.45 -0.36
N ILE A 45 -6.23 19.98 -0.96
CA ILE A 45 -6.53 21.41 -0.88
C ILE A 45 -7.15 21.66 0.49
N VAL A 46 -6.53 22.52 1.29
CA VAL A 46 -7.01 22.93 2.62
C VAL A 46 -7.23 24.43 2.58
N ARG A 47 -8.41 24.91 2.98
CA ARG A 47 -8.67 26.35 3.14
C ARG A 47 -7.88 26.83 4.36
N ALA A 48 -7.04 27.84 4.17
CA ALA A 48 -6.49 28.59 5.29
C ALA A 48 -7.60 29.49 5.85
N ILE A 49 -7.84 29.39 7.15
CA ILE A 49 -8.73 30.28 7.92
C ILE A 49 -7.97 31.56 8.23
#